data_AF-A0A849QG23-F1
#
_entry.id   AF-A0A849QG23-F1
#
_cell.length_a   1.000
_cell.length_b   1.000
_cell.length_c   1.000
_cell.angle_alpha   90.00
_cell.angle_beta   90.00
_cell.angle_gamma   90.00
#
_symmetry.space_group_name_H-M   'P 1'
#
loop_
_entity.id
_entity.type
_entity.pdbx_description
1 polymer ?
#
loop_
_entity_poly.entity_id
_entity_poly.type
_entity_poly.pdbx_seq_one_letter_code
_entity_poly.pdbx_strand_id
1 'polypeptide(L)'
;MSEKKHDVAIVIITFLVLISISQFASASAEYPKLLDVPWDHSPITVFIDDVDVPPHYSPTYRTQVESALLYWENGGNGKLDFTPDFEIVDTDDADDADIRIMWVENIEEVIGAKEGVAGFWSSYEVNGVYLRGDIVLEVGNYQGNAWR
;
A
#
# COMPACT_ATOMS: atom_id res chain seq x y z
N MET A 1 55.66 -7.71 -27.36
CA MET A 1 55.03 -8.42 -26.21
C MET A 1 54.22 -7.46 -25.32
N SER A 2 53.58 -6.44 -25.91
CA SER A 2 52.80 -5.40 -25.21
C SER A 2 51.31 -5.49 -25.61
N GLU A 3 51.01 -5.59 -26.92
CA GLU A 3 49.66 -5.72 -27.49
C GLU A 3 48.77 -6.81 -26.85
N LYS A 4 49.25 -8.07 -26.81
CA LYS A 4 48.49 -9.19 -26.23
C LYS A 4 48.05 -8.99 -24.77
N LYS A 5 48.76 -8.16 -23.99
CA LYS A 5 48.40 -7.89 -22.59
C LYS A 5 47.25 -6.88 -22.50
N HIS A 6 47.19 -5.93 -23.42
CA HIS A 6 46.11 -4.95 -23.51
C HIS A 6 44.81 -5.58 -24.01
N ASP A 7 44.89 -6.46 -25.01
CA ASP A 7 43.71 -7.19 -25.52
C ASP A 7 43.08 -8.09 -24.45
N VAL A 8 43.91 -8.81 -23.69
CA VAL A 8 43.45 -9.65 -22.57
C VAL A 8 42.85 -8.80 -21.45
N ALA A 9 43.44 -7.64 -21.13
CA ALA A 9 42.90 -6.72 -20.14
C ALA A 9 41.54 -6.14 -20.56
N ILE A 10 41.37 -5.78 -21.83
CA ILE A 10 40.11 -5.25 -22.37
C ILE A 10 39.01 -6.32 -22.31
N VAL A 11 39.32 -7.57 -22.69
CA VAL A 11 38.35 -8.68 -22.60
C VAL A 11 37.92 -8.94 -21.15
N ILE A 12 38.87 -8.93 -20.21
CA ILE A 12 38.56 -9.13 -18.78
C ILE A 12 37.72 -7.97 -18.23
N ILE A 13 38.05 -6.72 -18.55
CA ILE A 13 37.28 -5.55 -18.12
C ILE A 13 35.87 -5.58 -18.71
N THR A 14 35.72 -5.95 -19.99
CA THR A 14 34.41 -6.02 -20.65
C THR A 14 33.54 -7.12 -20.06
N PHE A 15 34.14 -8.27 -19.73
CA PHE A 15 33.44 -9.38 -19.08
C PHE A 15 33.02 -9.02 -17.64
N LEU A 16 33.88 -8.31 -16.90
CA LEU A 16 33.55 -7.80 -15.56
C LEU A 16 32.42 -6.77 -15.61
N VAL A 17 32.44 -5.83 -16.56
CA VAL A 17 31.37 -4.83 -16.73
C VAL A 17 30.04 -5.49 -17.09
N LEU A 18 30.04 -6.52 -17.94
CA LEU A 18 28.82 -7.26 -18.29
C LEU A 18 28.22 -8.03 -17.11
N ILE A 19 29.06 -8.59 -16.23
CA ILE A 19 28.60 -9.26 -15.00
C ILE A 19 27.96 -8.24 -14.05
N SER A 20 28.57 -7.05 -13.88
CA SER A 20 28.04 -5.99 -13.02
C SER A 20 26.64 -5.50 -13.42
N ILE A 21 26.32 -5.48 -14.72
CA ILE A 21 25.01 -5.01 -15.21
C ILE A 21 23.90 -6.01 -14.88
N SER A 22 24.23 -7.31 -14.81
CA SER A 22 23.23 -8.37 -14.52
C SER A 22 22.79 -8.46 -13.05
N GLN A 23 23.44 -7.73 -12.14
CA GLN A 23 23.08 -7.70 -10.72
C GLN A 23 22.02 -6.64 -10.36
N PHE A 24 21.58 -5.81 -11.31
CA PHE A 24 20.46 -4.87 -11.14
C PHE A 24 19.10 -5.50 -11.45
N ALA A 25 18.96 -6.82 -11.30
CA ALA A 25 17.64 -7.42 -11.20
C ALA A 25 17.03 -6.92 -9.88
N SER A 26 16.23 -5.86 -9.96
CA SER A 26 15.43 -5.38 -8.84
C SER A 26 14.59 -6.56 -8.37
N ALA A 27 14.95 -7.16 -7.23
CA ALA A 27 14.10 -8.13 -6.59
C ALA A 27 12.84 -7.36 -6.18
N SER A 28 11.80 -7.40 -7.01
CA SER A 28 10.48 -6.99 -6.56
C SER A 28 10.17 -7.94 -5.42
N ALA A 29 10.19 -7.45 -4.18
CA ALA A 29 9.71 -8.25 -3.06
C ALA A 29 8.33 -8.78 -3.45
N GLU A 30 8.19 -10.10 -3.54
CA GLU A 30 6.85 -10.70 -3.63
C GLU A 30 6.20 -10.42 -2.28
N TYR A 31 5.31 -9.43 -2.27
CA TYR A 31 4.44 -9.23 -1.12
C TYR A 31 3.45 -10.40 -1.10
N PRO A 32 3.35 -11.13 0.02
CA PRO A 32 2.38 -12.20 0.13
C PRO A 32 0.98 -11.62 -0.08
N LYS A 33 0.23 -12.18 -1.04
CA LYS A 33 -1.20 -11.90 -1.17
C LYS A 33 -1.93 -12.58 -0.02
N LEU A 34 -2.81 -11.85 0.65
CA LEU A 34 -3.66 -12.43 1.69
C LEU A 34 -4.73 -13.31 1.05
N LEU A 35 -5.37 -12.80 -0.01
CA LEU A 35 -6.40 -13.46 -0.80
C LEU A 35 -6.23 -13.07 -2.28
N ASP A 36 -6.48 -14.01 -3.20
CA ASP A 36 -6.42 -13.74 -4.64
C ASP A 36 -7.60 -12.86 -5.09
N VAL A 37 -8.79 -13.13 -4.53
CA VAL A 37 -10.04 -12.40 -4.77
C VAL A 37 -10.69 -12.12 -3.41
N PRO A 38 -10.47 -10.93 -2.81
CA PRO A 38 -10.87 -10.64 -1.43
C PRO A 38 -12.37 -10.35 -1.25
N TRP A 39 -13.08 -9.96 -2.31
CA TRP A 39 -14.50 -9.58 -2.31
C TRP A 39 -15.27 -10.45 -3.31
N ASP A 40 -16.51 -10.81 -3.02
CA ASP A 40 -17.35 -11.66 -3.89
C ASP A 40 -18.32 -10.86 -4.78
N HIS A 41 -18.25 -9.53 -4.73
CA HIS A 41 -19.06 -8.63 -5.54
C HIS A 41 -18.25 -7.46 -6.12
N SER A 42 -18.92 -6.71 -6.99
CA SER A 42 -18.43 -5.49 -7.64
C SER A 42 -19.66 -4.61 -7.96
N PRO A 43 -19.58 -3.27 -7.75
CA PRO A 43 -18.42 -2.52 -7.25
C PRO A 43 -18.12 -2.81 -5.78
N ILE A 44 -16.91 -2.45 -5.35
CA ILE A 44 -16.47 -2.42 -3.96
C ILE A 44 -16.68 -0.99 -3.46
N THR A 45 -17.54 -0.83 -2.46
CA THR A 45 -17.91 0.47 -1.90
C THR A 45 -16.83 0.96 -0.92
N VAL A 46 -16.52 2.26 -1.00
CA VAL A 46 -15.47 2.89 -0.19
C VAL A 46 -16.02 4.14 0.47
N PHE A 47 -15.99 4.17 1.80
CA PHE A 47 -16.25 5.38 2.57
C PHE A 47 -14.92 6.04 2.97
N ILE A 48 -14.79 7.33 2.64
CA ILE A 48 -13.62 8.15 2.99
C ILE A 48 -14.05 9.13 4.07
N ASP A 49 -13.65 8.83 5.32
CA ASP A 49 -13.88 9.70 6.46
C ASP A 49 -12.85 10.83 6.48
N ASP A 50 -13.29 12.05 6.20
CA ASP A 50 -12.48 13.26 6.21
C ASP A 50 -12.69 14.15 7.45
N VAL A 51 -13.40 13.67 8.47
CA VAL A 51 -13.76 14.45 9.68
C VAL A 51 -12.55 14.74 10.56
N ASP A 52 -11.80 13.70 10.92
CA ASP A 52 -10.70 13.78 11.90
C ASP A 52 -9.31 13.85 11.24
N VAL A 53 -9.26 14.23 9.96
CA VAL A 53 -8.01 14.30 9.22
C VAL A 53 -7.12 15.42 9.77
N PRO A 54 -5.84 15.16 10.07
CA PRO A 54 -4.91 16.18 10.55
C PRO A 54 -4.83 17.37 9.58
N PRO A 55 -4.80 18.62 10.06
CA PRO A 55 -4.89 19.81 9.20
C PRO A 55 -3.85 19.90 8.07
N HIS A 56 -2.67 19.28 8.26
CA HIS A 56 -1.61 19.27 7.27
C HIS A 56 -1.82 18.22 6.16
N TYR A 57 -2.64 17.19 6.39
CA TYR A 57 -3.03 16.19 5.38
C TYR A 57 -4.40 16.48 4.74
N SER A 58 -5.29 17.17 5.46
CA SER A 58 -6.66 17.49 5.03
C SER A 58 -6.77 18.03 3.58
N PRO A 59 -5.91 18.96 3.11
CA PRO A 59 -6.03 19.52 1.76
C PRO A 59 -5.86 18.51 0.62
N THR A 60 -5.20 17.37 0.87
CA THR A 60 -4.88 16.38 -0.18
C THR A 60 -5.43 14.99 0.11
N TYR A 61 -5.92 14.74 1.33
CA TYR A 61 -6.26 13.40 1.80
C TYR A 61 -7.24 12.68 0.86
N ARG A 62 -8.42 13.27 0.60
CA ARG A 62 -9.43 12.66 -0.28
C ARG A 62 -8.89 12.37 -1.68
N THR A 63 -8.23 13.35 -2.31
CA THR A 63 -7.62 13.17 -3.64
C THR A 63 -6.53 12.11 -3.67
N GLN A 64 -5.76 11.96 -2.58
CA GLN A 64 -4.75 10.90 -2.47
C GLN A 64 -5.39 9.52 -2.37
N VAL A 65 -6.48 9.38 -1.62
CA VAL A 65 -7.26 8.14 -1.55
C VAL A 65 -7.85 7.80 -2.91
N GLU A 66 -8.53 8.75 -3.57
CA GLU A 66 -9.07 8.57 -4.93
C GLU A 66 -7.98 8.13 -5.92
N SER A 67 -6.79 8.75 -5.85
CA SER A 67 -5.65 8.38 -6.70
C SER A 67 -5.16 6.95 -6.43
N ALA A 68 -5.22 6.51 -5.17
CA ALA A 68 -4.85 5.14 -4.79
C ALA A 68 -5.88 4.11 -5.29
N LEU A 69 -7.17 4.42 -5.19
CA LEU A 69 -8.23 3.56 -5.75
C LEU A 69 -8.05 3.40 -7.26
N LEU A 70 -7.88 4.51 -7.98
CA LEU A 70 -7.63 4.51 -9.42
C LEU A 70 -6.37 3.71 -9.80
N TYR A 71 -5.30 3.78 -8.99
CA TYR A 71 -4.11 2.97 -9.21
C TYR A 71 -4.42 1.46 -9.17
N TRP A 72 -5.24 1.03 -8.23
CA TRP A 72 -5.63 -0.37 -8.08
C TRP A 72 -6.61 -0.84 -9.15
N GLU A 73 -7.57 0.01 -9.57
CA GLU A 73 -8.46 -0.27 -10.72
C GLU A 73 -7.66 -0.46 -12.01
N ASN A 74 -6.56 0.29 -12.18
CA ASN A 74 -5.64 0.14 -13.29
C ASN A 74 -4.68 -1.06 -13.16
N GLY A 75 -5.03 -2.03 -12.30
CA GLY A 75 -4.37 -3.33 -12.21
C GLY A 75 -3.18 -3.40 -11.25
N GLY A 76 -2.92 -2.36 -10.45
CA GLY A 76 -1.92 -2.41 -9.39
C GLY A 76 -0.52 -2.84 -9.87
N ASN A 77 -0.11 -2.35 -11.05
CA ASN A 77 1.14 -2.76 -11.72
C ASN A 77 1.22 -4.28 -12.02
N GLY A 78 0.08 -4.90 -12.39
CA GLY A 78 -0.01 -6.32 -12.74
C GLY A 78 0.15 -7.27 -11.55
N LYS A 79 -0.07 -6.78 -10.32
CA LYS A 79 0.06 -7.57 -9.10
C LYS A 79 -1.26 -8.15 -8.61
N LEU A 80 -2.39 -7.76 -9.20
CA LEU A 80 -3.71 -8.29 -8.86
C LEU A 80 -4.08 -9.49 -9.73
N ASP A 81 -4.76 -10.47 -9.13
CA ASP A 81 -5.38 -11.60 -9.86
C ASP A 81 -6.85 -11.33 -10.21
N PHE A 82 -7.34 -10.14 -9.87
CA PHE A 82 -8.68 -9.64 -10.18
C PHE A 82 -8.60 -8.14 -10.55
N THR A 83 -9.67 -7.62 -11.14
CA THR A 83 -9.79 -6.20 -11.47
C THR A 83 -10.82 -5.57 -10.53
N PRO A 84 -10.41 -4.78 -9.53
CA PRO A 84 -11.35 -4.06 -8.68
C PRO A 84 -12.04 -2.94 -9.46
N ASP A 85 -13.24 -2.61 -9.03
CA ASP A 85 -14.04 -1.47 -9.45
C ASP A 85 -14.55 -0.83 -8.16
N PHE A 86 -14.25 0.44 -7.91
CA PHE A 86 -14.59 1.10 -6.65
C PHE A 86 -15.70 2.13 -6.83
N GLU A 87 -16.61 2.17 -5.85
CA GLU A 87 -17.65 3.19 -5.74
C GLU A 87 -17.47 3.94 -4.42
N ILE A 88 -17.23 5.26 -4.49
CA ILE A 88 -17.15 6.08 -3.28
C ILE A 88 -18.58 6.40 -2.85
N VAL A 89 -18.90 6.12 -1.59
CA VAL A 89 -20.22 6.36 -1.00
C VAL A 89 -20.20 7.52 0.00
N ASP A 90 -21.38 8.11 0.21
CA ASP A 90 -21.57 9.25 1.13
C ASP A 90 -21.75 8.79 2.59
N THR A 91 -21.81 9.74 3.53
CA THR A 91 -21.90 9.47 4.97
C THR A 91 -23.12 8.63 5.37
N ASP A 92 -24.24 8.77 4.66
CA ASP A 92 -25.47 8.03 4.98
C ASP A 92 -25.32 6.51 4.77
N ASP A 93 -24.39 6.09 3.91
CA ASP A 93 -24.09 4.69 3.59
C ASP A 93 -22.77 4.20 4.21
N ALA A 94 -22.15 5.02 5.09
CA ALA A 94 -20.80 4.77 5.61
C ALA A 94 -20.66 3.46 6.39
N ASP A 95 -21.69 3.05 7.14
CA ASP A 95 -21.67 1.83 7.96
C ASP A 95 -21.76 0.55 7.13
N ASP A 96 -22.33 0.64 5.93
CA ASP A 96 -22.52 -0.46 4.99
C ASP A 96 -21.40 -0.54 3.94
N ALA A 97 -20.46 0.41 3.95
CA ALA A 97 -19.34 0.42 3.02
C ALA A 97 -18.37 -0.75 3.26
N ASP A 98 -17.91 -1.37 2.18
CA ASP A 98 -16.98 -2.50 2.21
C ASP A 98 -15.63 -2.08 2.79
N ILE A 99 -15.13 -0.91 2.37
CA ILE A 99 -13.88 -0.34 2.86
C ILE A 99 -14.17 1.00 3.52
N ARG A 100 -13.71 1.19 4.76
CA ARG A 100 -13.77 2.47 5.47
C ARG A 100 -12.36 2.95 5.77
N ILE A 101 -12.08 4.20 5.43
CA ILE A 101 -10.76 4.80 5.60
C ILE A 101 -10.88 6.01 6.51
N MET A 102 -10.22 5.97 7.66
CA MET A 102 -10.41 6.96 8.71
C MET A 102 -9.12 7.32 9.44
N TRP A 103 -9.08 8.55 9.94
CA TRP A 103 -8.06 8.98 10.89
C TRP A 103 -8.57 8.83 12.31
N VAL A 104 -7.71 8.37 13.21
CA VAL A 104 -7.98 8.31 14.64
C VAL A 104 -6.86 9.02 15.40
N GLU A 105 -7.17 9.46 16.60
CA GLU A 105 -6.17 10.08 17.47
C GLU A 105 -5.11 9.07 17.93
N ASN A 106 -5.53 7.82 18.21
CA ASN A 106 -4.65 6.77 18.72
C ASN A 106 -5.13 5.39 18.25
N ILE A 107 -4.36 4.75 17.36
CA ILE A 107 -4.67 3.44 16.76
C ILE A 107 -4.49 2.28 17.74
N GLU A 108 -3.61 2.43 18.73
CA GLU A 108 -3.45 1.44 19.82
C GLU A 108 -4.72 1.40 20.67
N GLU A 109 -5.31 2.55 20.97
CA GLU A 109 -6.54 2.65 21.78
C GLU A 109 -7.78 2.21 21.01
N VAL A 110 -7.92 2.61 19.73
CA VAL A 110 -9.15 2.33 18.96
C VAL A 110 -9.24 0.87 18.52
N ILE A 111 -8.13 0.25 18.10
CA ILE A 111 -8.15 -1.10 17.52
C ILE A 111 -7.14 -2.07 18.14
N GLY A 112 -6.39 -1.68 19.17
CA GLY A 112 -5.41 -2.55 19.81
C GLY A 112 -4.20 -2.86 18.91
N ALA A 113 -3.86 -1.96 17.99
CA ALA A 113 -2.70 -2.11 17.13
C ALA A 113 -1.39 -2.11 17.93
N LYS A 114 -0.30 -2.62 17.33
CA LYS A 114 1.03 -2.63 17.96
C LYS A 114 1.60 -1.22 18.04
N GLU A 115 2.40 -0.95 19.08
CA GLU A 115 3.11 0.32 19.23
C GLU A 115 3.98 0.64 17.99
N GLY A 116 3.94 1.89 17.57
CA GLY A 116 4.78 2.43 16.49
C GLY A 116 4.27 2.22 15.07
N VAL A 117 2.98 1.93 14.87
CA VAL A 117 2.36 1.89 13.54
C VAL A 117 1.59 3.18 13.26
N ALA A 118 1.75 3.74 12.06
CA ALA A 118 1.01 4.92 11.59
C ALA A 118 -0.25 4.56 10.77
N GLY A 119 -0.49 3.27 10.57
CA GLY A 119 -1.66 2.76 9.87
C GLY A 119 -1.84 1.27 10.07
N PHE A 120 -3.09 0.82 10.03
CA PHE A 120 -3.46 -0.57 10.23
C PHE A 120 -4.64 -0.96 9.35
N TRP A 121 -4.58 -2.20 8.86
CA TRP A 121 -5.69 -2.87 8.18
C TRP A 121 -6.37 -3.83 9.14
N SER A 122 -7.64 -3.60 9.41
CA SER A 122 -8.51 -4.50 10.17
C SER A 122 -9.60 -5.02 9.25
N SER A 123 -9.85 -6.33 9.22
CA SER A 123 -10.90 -6.91 8.38
C SER A 123 -11.85 -7.80 9.17
N TYR A 124 -13.08 -7.88 8.66
CA TYR A 124 -14.06 -8.88 9.06
C TYR A 124 -14.28 -9.84 7.89
N GLU A 125 -13.94 -11.11 8.11
CA GLU A 125 -13.98 -12.16 7.09
C GLU A 125 -15.00 -13.23 7.44
N VAL A 126 -15.75 -13.70 6.43
CA VAL A 126 -16.63 -14.86 6.54
C VAL A 126 -16.34 -15.78 5.37
N ASN A 127 -15.99 -17.03 5.66
CA ASN A 127 -15.72 -18.08 4.67
C ASN A 127 -14.62 -17.73 3.63
N GLY A 128 -13.56 -17.01 4.01
CA GLY A 128 -12.48 -16.67 3.07
C GLY A 128 -12.72 -15.41 2.23
N VAL A 129 -13.79 -14.67 2.51
CA VAL A 129 -14.17 -13.43 1.80
C VAL A 129 -14.33 -12.31 2.82
N TYR A 130 -13.84 -11.11 2.48
CA TYR A 130 -14.06 -9.93 3.30
C TYR A 130 -15.51 -9.47 3.19
N LEU A 131 -16.12 -9.20 4.34
CA LEU A 131 -17.38 -8.48 4.45
C LEU A 131 -17.17 -7.01 4.78
N ARG A 132 -16.03 -6.67 5.40
CA ARG A 132 -15.64 -5.29 5.69
C ARG A 132 -14.14 -5.19 5.93
N GLY A 133 -13.56 -4.05 5.55
CA GLY A 133 -12.19 -3.65 5.79
C GLY A 133 -12.09 -2.22 6.32
N ASP A 134 -11.42 -2.03 7.45
CA ASP A 134 -11.13 -0.73 8.03
C ASP A 134 -9.65 -0.42 7.85
N ILE A 135 -9.34 0.66 7.12
CA ILE A 135 -8.01 1.27 7.04
C ILE A 135 -7.97 2.42 8.05
N VAL A 136 -7.29 2.20 9.15
CA VAL A 136 -7.19 3.16 10.26
C VAL A 136 -5.82 3.82 10.21
N LEU A 137 -5.79 5.15 10.23
CA LEU A 137 -4.58 5.97 10.10
C LEU A 137 -4.35 6.82 11.35
N GLU A 138 -3.07 7.04 11.68
CA GLU A 138 -2.64 7.91 12.79
C GLU A 138 -1.36 8.66 12.39
N VAL A 139 -1.14 9.85 12.96
CA VAL A 139 0.11 10.64 12.76
C VAL A 139 1.28 10.06 13.57
N GLY A 140 1.02 9.06 14.41
CA GLY A 140 1.95 8.54 15.40
C GLY A 140 1.79 9.26 16.74
N ASN A 141 1.94 8.49 17.82
CA ASN A 141 1.53 8.89 19.16
C ASN A 141 2.54 9.89 19.74
N TYR A 142 2.21 11.20 19.73
CA TYR A 142 3.06 12.22 20.35
C TYR A 142 2.97 12.14 21.88
N GLN A 143 3.91 11.44 22.51
CA GLN A 143 4.08 11.46 23.96
C GLN A 143 5.31 12.29 24.37
N GLY A 144 5.10 13.56 24.72
CA GLY A 144 6.13 14.39 25.38
C GLY A 144 6.95 15.26 24.43
N ASN A 145 8.23 14.91 24.17
CA ASN A 145 9.17 15.68 23.32
C ASN A 145 9.72 14.86 22.14
N ALA A 146 9.15 13.69 21.86
CA ALA A 146 9.62 12.80 20.82
C ALA A 146 8.43 12.20 20.07
N TRP A 147 8.51 12.24 18.75
CA TRP A 147 7.72 11.39 17.87
C TRP A 147 8.26 9.96 18.03
N ARG A 148 7.39 9.01 18.35
CA ARG A 148 7.73 7.59 18.37
C ARG A 148 7.25 6.93 17.09
#